data_AF-F2NFV0-F1
#
_entry.id   AF-F2NFV0-F1
#
_cell.length_a   1.000
_cell.length_b   1.000
_cell.length_c   1.000
_cell.angle_alpha   90.00
_cell.angle_beta   90.00
_cell.angle_gamma   90.00
#
_symmetry.space_group_name_H-M   'P 1'
#
loop_
_entity.id
_entity.type
_entity.pdbx_description
1 polymer ?
#
loop_
_entity_poly.entity_id
_entity_poly.type
_entity_poly.pdbx_seq_one_letter_code
_entity_poly.pdbx_strand_id
1 'polypeptide(L)'
;MQTIAILALFIWAGLLFSPTPVPALAPEDLIIVYNRNLPESKAVASYYADKRRVPAENLLAVDVPPGENFIRDDYERQLAEPVRRKVQQFQTGGRHPAILLVYGIPLRVDDLLFSHWFNLDQEFLTLAQTKAQELVNLCWRLTNQLDVLLGEAKLPAGETPPPSEVVRHTRETVERAGQFLQKKPVRRGFDLKRTNIAAQMIKLTGSEPEFEAFRQKALRQGKGAHVSLPPQFHHYVLLKTGQEEAGFRGVLPETALELAPSIRHTNGLLGELQFWEQVIHIYQNPQTKAAVDSELALVLAGPYQIAQWLPNPLQARYDRLPFIRGIRDATLMVGRLDGPSPEIAKRLVDDALAVEQTGLSGTFYIDARGLPDKPDSGGYGRFDGHLRNLYDILKEQTSLPVVLDNKPTLFPQGSCPQAALYCGWYSLREYVDAFTWKQGAVAFHVASSECTTLRRHGSNVWCKRLLEKGVAATLGPVAEPYLNSFPLPDDFFPLLLTGKLPLLEVYFRTIPYLSWRQVLIGDPLYNPFREKPVLQTGISLQ
;
A
#
# COMPACT_ATOMS: atom_id res chain seq x y z
N MET A 1 -15.95 1.93 8.96
CA MET A 1 -14.64 1.38 8.54
C MET A 1 -13.60 2.48 8.70
N GLN A 2 -13.13 2.69 9.91
CA GLN A 2 -11.92 3.47 10.16
C GLN A 2 -10.80 2.45 10.24
N THR A 3 -10.03 2.34 9.16
CA THR A 3 -8.68 1.80 9.20
C THR A 3 -8.01 2.38 10.45
N ILE A 4 -7.45 1.52 11.31
CA ILE A 4 -6.52 1.94 12.34
C ILE A 4 -5.27 2.43 11.61
N ALA A 5 -5.38 3.62 11.01
CA ALA A 5 -4.26 4.46 10.67
C ALA A 5 -3.92 5.19 11.96
N ILE A 6 -3.17 4.52 12.83
CA ILE A 6 -2.42 5.24 13.86
C ILE A 6 -1.33 5.99 13.08
N LEU A 7 -1.62 7.25 12.76
CA LEU A 7 -0.68 8.17 12.17
C LEU A 7 0.53 8.32 13.10
N ALA A 8 1.68 8.02 12.51
CA ALA A 8 3.01 8.10 13.09
C ALA A 8 3.38 9.51 13.56
N LEU A 9 4.21 9.57 14.59
CA LEU A 9 5.21 10.61 14.78
C LEU A 9 6.31 10.04 15.69
N PHE A 10 7.16 9.20 15.11
CA PHE A 10 8.40 8.78 15.75
C PHE A 10 9.54 9.61 15.16
N ILE A 11 9.98 10.60 15.93
CA ILE A 11 11.31 11.18 15.77
C ILE A 11 12.09 10.79 17.00
N TRP A 12 12.97 9.81 16.84
CA TRP A 12 14.08 9.60 17.75
C TRP A 12 15.34 9.55 16.93
N ALA A 13 16.32 10.34 17.36
CA ALA A 13 17.61 10.51 16.71
C ALA A 13 18.34 9.16 16.65
N GLY A 14 18.10 8.43 15.56
CA GLY A 14 19.04 7.44 15.08
C GLY A 14 20.35 8.14 14.81
N LEU A 15 21.45 7.46 15.16
CA LEU A 15 22.77 7.73 14.57
C LEU A 15 22.58 8.14 13.12
N LEU A 16 23.21 9.26 12.73
CA LEU A 16 23.26 9.76 11.36
C LEU A 16 23.92 8.70 10.46
N PHE A 17 23.17 7.66 10.12
CA PHE A 17 23.45 6.85 8.96
C PHE A 17 23.03 7.71 7.79
N SER A 18 24.01 8.43 7.22
CA SER A 18 23.85 8.97 5.89
C SER A 18 23.36 7.83 5.01
N PRO A 19 22.14 7.90 4.43
CA PRO A 19 21.69 6.87 3.52
C PRO A 19 22.73 6.81 2.40
N THR A 20 23.43 5.69 2.29
CA THR A 20 24.26 5.43 1.13
C THR A 20 23.34 5.52 -0.07
N PRO A 21 23.57 6.41 -1.04
CA PRO A 21 22.70 6.52 -2.20
C PRO A 21 22.64 5.15 -2.87
N VAL A 22 21.45 4.56 -2.88
CA VAL A 22 21.21 3.34 -3.64
C VAL A 22 21.36 3.74 -5.11
N PRO A 23 22.21 3.05 -5.90
CA PRO A 23 22.32 3.31 -7.33
C PRO A 23 20.93 3.22 -7.97
N ALA A 24 20.63 4.13 -8.91
CA ALA A 24 19.41 4.04 -9.69
C ALA A 24 19.37 2.69 -10.44
N LEU A 25 18.18 2.12 -10.58
CA LEU A 25 17.95 0.85 -11.26
C LEU A 25 18.58 0.88 -12.67
N ALA A 26 19.45 -0.09 -12.95
CA ALA A 26 20.18 -0.17 -14.20
C ALA A 26 19.75 -1.40 -15.04
N PRO A 27 20.03 -1.43 -16.36
CA PRO A 27 19.66 -2.57 -17.22
C PRO A 27 20.17 -3.92 -16.71
N GLU A 28 21.38 -3.94 -16.15
CA GLU A 28 21.97 -5.14 -15.58
C GLU A 28 21.14 -5.71 -14.44
N ASP A 29 20.40 -4.88 -13.69
CA ASP A 29 19.64 -5.29 -12.49
C ASP A 29 18.26 -5.88 -12.85
N LEU A 30 17.87 -5.88 -14.12
CA LEU A 30 16.58 -6.38 -14.55
C LEU A 30 16.64 -7.87 -14.87
N ILE A 31 15.81 -8.67 -14.20
CA ILE A 31 15.46 -10.03 -14.63
C ILE A 31 14.24 -9.94 -15.55
N ILE A 32 14.40 -10.34 -16.82
CA ILE A 32 13.31 -10.30 -17.81
C ILE A 32 12.63 -11.67 -17.86
N VAL A 33 11.36 -11.73 -17.46
CA VAL A 33 10.59 -12.98 -17.39
C VAL A 33 9.63 -13.07 -18.58
N TYR A 34 9.76 -14.13 -19.38
CA TYR A 34 8.93 -14.35 -20.57
C TYR A 34 8.29 -15.73 -20.58
N ASN A 35 7.12 -15.81 -21.20
CA ASN A 35 6.38 -17.06 -21.37
C ASN A 35 7.00 -17.88 -22.51
N ARG A 36 7.61 -19.03 -22.18
CA ARG A 36 8.25 -19.89 -23.19
C ARG A 36 7.26 -20.50 -24.18
N ASN A 37 5.99 -20.59 -23.80
CA ASN A 37 4.92 -21.18 -24.62
C ASN A 37 4.39 -20.19 -25.67
N LEU A 38 4.84 -18.93 -25.63
CA LEU A 38 4.43 -17.87 -26.55
C LEU A 38 5.65 -17.28 -27.26
N PRO A 39 5.87 -17.59 -28.56
CA PRO A 39 6.97 -17.04 -29.34
C PRO A 39 7.03 -15.50 -29.32
N GLU A 40 5.88 -14.84 -29.29
CA GLU A 40 5.75 -13.38 -29.22
C GLU A 40 6.27 -12.84 -27.89
N SER A 41 6.08 -13.56 -26.79
CA SER A 41 6.61 -13.20 -25.46
C SER A 41 8.13 -13.18 -25.47
N LYS A 42 8.74 -14.24 -26.01
CA LYS A 42 10.20 -14.31 -26.21
C LYS A 42 10.70 -13.18 -27.10
N ALA A 43 9.97 -12.87 -28.19
CA ALA A 43 10.35 -11.80 -29.09
C ALA A 43 10.32 -10.41 -28.42
N VAL A 44 9.37 -10.15 -27.52
CA VAL A 44 9.33 -8.90 -26.72
C VAL A 44 10.48 -8.85 -25.73
N ALA A 45 10.78 -9.96 -25.03
CA ALA A 45 11.90 -10.03 -24.08
C ALA A 45 13.25 -9.79 -24.75
N SER A 46 13.53 -10.48 -25.87
CA SER A 46 14.77 -10.26 -26.64
C SER A 46 14.85 -8.82 -27.17
N TYR A 47 13.74 -8.27 -27.67
CA TYR A 47 13.71 -6.88 -28.14
C TYR A 47 14.08 -5.89 -27.04
N TYR A 48 13.48 -6.03 -25.85
CA TYR A 48 13.81 -5.16 -24.72
C TYR A 48 15.27 -5.31 -24.30
N ALA A 49 15.75 -6.55 -24.19
CA ALA A 49 17.12 -6.83 -23.78
C ALA A 49 18.14 -6.21 -24.75
N ASP A 50 17.91 -6.33 -26.05
CA ASP A 50 18.80 -5.74 -27.06
C ASP A 50 18.80 -4.21 -27.00
N LYS A 51 17.61 -3.60 -26.88
CA LYS A 51 17.44 -2.14 -26.86
C LYS A 51 18.02 -1.49 -25.61
N ARG A 52 17.81 -2.08 -24.44
CA ARG A 52 18.31 -1.59 -23.15
C ARG A 52 19.67 -2.17 -22.76
N ARG A 53 20.22 -3.08 -23.57
CA ARG A 53 21.49 -3.80 -23.32
C ARG A 53 21.45 -4.59 -22.00
N VAL A 54 20.32 -5.22 -21.71
CA VAL A 54 20.20 -6.13 -20.57
C VAL A 54 20.98 -7.41 -20.89
N PRO A 55 21.85 -7.91 -19.99
CA PRO A 55 22.62 -9.13 -20.23
C PRO A 55 21.73 -10.33 -20.58
N ALA A 56 22.19 -11.16 -21.52
CA ALA A 56 21.43 -12.32 -21.97
C ALA A 56 21.16 -13.32 -20.83
N GLU A 57 22.08 -13.44 -19.85
CA GLU A 57 21.87 -14.28 -18.68
C GLU A 57 20.72 -13.81 -17.78
N ASN A 58 20.23 -12.59 -17.93
CA ASN A 58 19.12 -12.06 -17.14
C ASN A 58 17.74 -12.52 -17.63
N LEU A 59 17.66 -13.10 -18.84
CA LEU A 59 16.40 -13.59 -19.37
C LEU A 59 16.01 -14.91 -18.70
N LEU A 60 14.78 -14.98 -18.20
CA LEU A 60 14.19 -16.16 -17.57
C LEU A 60 12.96 -16.63 -18.35
N ALA A 61 13.07 -17.83 -18.94
CA ALA A 61 11.96 -18.50 -19.59
C ALA A 61 11.11 -19.25 -18.55
N VAL A 62 9.81 -18.97 -18.46
CA VAL A 62 8.87 -19.69 -17.57
C VAL A 62 7.82 -20.44 -18.37
N ASP A 63 7.37 -21.57 -17.84
CA ASP A 63 6.34 -22.42 -18.44
C ASP A 63 5.00 -22.11 -17.76
N VAL A 64 4.25 -21.16 -18.33
CA VAL A 64 3.03 -20.60 -17.75
C VAL A 64 1.89 -20.65 -18.76
N PRO A 65 0.62 -20.70 -18.31
CA PRO A 65 -0.52 -20.84 -19.21
C PRO A 65 -0.66 -19.66 -20.16
N PRO A 66 -1.15 -19.89 -21.40
CA PRO A 66 -1.58 -18.82 -22.27
C PRO A 66 -2.91 -18.25 -21.75
N GLY A 67 -2.86 -17.10 -21.07
CA GLY A 67 -4.06 -16.47 -20.51
C GLY A 67 -3.77 -15.35 -19.54
N GLU A 68 -4.83 -14.78 -18.95
CA GLU A 68 -4.72 -13.65 -18.01
C GLU A 68 -4.69 -14.08 -16.54
N ASN A 69 -5.03 -15.33 -16.24
CA ASN A 69 -5.27 -15.83 -14.89
C ASN A 69 -4.30 -16.95 -14.51
N PHE A 70 -3.79 -16.90 -13.30
CA PHE A 70 -3.26 -18.05 -12.58
C PHE A 70 -4.27 -18.56 -11.56
N ILE A 71 -4.26 -19.87 -11.34
CA ILE A 71 -4.65 -20.46 -10.06
C ILE A 71 -3.45 -20.30 -9.12
N ARG A 72 -3.68 -19.97 -7.84
CA ARG A 72 -2.60 -19.71 -6.86
C ARG A 72 -1.51 -20.77 -6.83
N ASP A 73 -1.89 -22.05 -6.76
CA ASP A 73 -0.90 -23.14 -6.69
C ASP A 73 -0.06 -23.26 -7.97
N ASP A 74 -0.63 -22.93 -9.13
CA ASP A 74 0.10 -22.89 -10.40
C ASP A 74 1.03 -21.67 -10.46
N TYR A 75 0.60 -20.51 -9.97
CA TYR A 75 1.46 -19.34 -9.82
C TYR A 75 2.71 -19.66 -8.99
N GLU A 76 2.55 -20.31 -7.84
CA GLU A 76 3.68 -20.64 -6.97
C GLU A 76 4.70 -21.57 -7.66
N ARG A 77 4.22 -22.66 -8.27
CA ARG A 77 5.09 -23.66 -8.91
C ARG A 77 5.69 -23.18 -10.24
N GLN A 78 4.88 -22.55 -11.09
CA GLN A 78 5.25 -22.27 -12.48
C GLN A 78 5.95 -20.91 -12.66
N LEU A 79 5.72 -19.96 -11.76
CA LEU A 79 6.26 -18.60 -11.87
C LEU A 79 7.08 -18.18 -10.64
N ALA A 80 6.50 -18.21 -9.43
CA ALA A 80 7.15 -17.69 -8.24
C ALA A 80 8.44 -18.44 -7.90
N GLU A 81 8.42 -19.79 -7.93
CA GLU A 81 9.58 -20.61 -7.61
C GLU A 81 10.76 -20.43 -8.60
N PRO A 82 10.57 -20.48 -9.94
CA PRO A 82 11.63 -20.14 -10.90
C PRO A 82 12.20 -18.73 -10.71
N VAL A 83 11.34 -17.74 -10.47
CA VAL A 83 11.77 -16.34 -10.24
C VAL A 83 12.57 -16.24 -8.93
N ARG A 84 12.10 -16.86 -7.84
CA ARG A 84 12.78 -16.91 -6.55
C ARG A 84 14.22 -17.40 -6.68
N ARG A 85 14.41 -18.53 -7.38
CA ARG A 85 15.75 -19.08 -7.65
C ARG A 85 16.63 -18.11 -8.43
N LYS A 86 16.08 -17.46 -9.46
CA LYS A 86 16.84 -16.52 -10.28
C LYS A 86 17.26 -15.28 -9.49
N VAL A 87 16.38 -14.76 -8.63
CA VAL A 87 16.68 -13.63 -7.75
C VAL A 87 17.76 -14.01 -6.72
N GLN A 88 17.65 -15.19 -6.10
CA GLN A 88 18.66 -15.66 -5.14
C GLN A 88 20.05 -15.82 -5.77
N GLN A 89 20.13 -16.21 -7.05
CA GLN A 89 21.40 -16.22 -7.79
C GLN A 89 22.02 -14.83 -7.91
N PHE A 90 21.22 -13.79 -8.18
CA PHE A 90 21.69 -12.40 -8.21
C PHE A 90 22.16 -11.92 -6.83
N GLN A 91 21.40 -12.23 -5.77
CA GLN A 91 21.74 -11.84 -4.40
C GLN A 91 23.03 -12.50 -3.92
N THR A 92 23.28 -13.76 -4.30
CA THR A 92 24.56 -14.45 -4.02
C THR A 92 25.74 -13.73 -4.69
N GLY A 93 25.50 -13.06 -5.83
CA GLY A 93 26.46 -12.19 -6.51
C GLY A 93 26.52 -10.76 -5.98
N GLY A 94 25.82 -10.42 -4.88
CA GLY A 94 25.82 -9.08 -4.28
C GLY A 94 24.90 -8.07 -4.97
N ARG A 95 23.91 -8.53 -5.74
CA ARG A 95 23.02 -7.68 -6.55
C ARG A 95 21.58 -7.74 -6.06
N HIS A 96 20.86 -6.63 -6.16
CA HIS A 96 19.44 -6.52 -5.79
C HIS A 96 18.59 -6.27 -7.04
N PRO A 97 18.09 -7.33 -7.69
CA PRO A 97 17.43 -7.17 -8.98
C PRO A 97 16.01 -6.61 -8.86
N ALA A 98 15.53 -6.00 -9.94
CA ALA A 98 14.11 -5.82 -10.20
C ALA A 98 13.64 -6.81 -11.27
N ILE A 99 12.33 -7.02 -11.36
CA ILE A 99 11.73 -7.97 -12.30
C ILE A 99 10.96 -7.20 -13.37
N LEU A 100 11.18 -7.57 -14.62
CA LEU A 100 10.35 -7.13 -15.75
C LEU A 100 9.57 -8.31 -16.31
N LEU A 101 8.25 -8.30 -16.12
CA LEU A 101 7.34 -9.21 -16.81
C LEU A 101 7.09 -8.68 -18.22
N VAL A 102 7.10 -9.54 -19.23
CA VAL A 102 6.77 -9.13 -20.60
C VAL A 102 5.45 -9.70 -21.07
N TYR A 103 4.96 -9.17 -22.20
CA TYR A 103 3.80 -9.66 -22.94
C TYR A 103 3.66 -11.19 -22.89
N GLY A 104 2.46 -11.69 -22.56
CA GLY A 104 2.18 -13.12 -22.50
C GLY A 104 2.35 -13.78 -21.13
N ILE A 105 2.88 -13.06 -20.12
CA ILE A 105 2.75 -13.47 -18.72
C ILE A 105 1.34 -13.11 -18.22
N PRO A 106 0.63 -14.00 -17.50
CA PRO A 106 -0.68 -13.69 -16.93
C PRO A 106 -0.67 -12.45 -16.04
N LEU A 107 -1.81 -11.75 -15.96
CA LEU A 107 -1.94 -10.49 -15.21
C LEU A 107 -2.32 -10.69 -13.74
N ARG A 108 -3.09 -11.73 -13.41
CA ARG A 108 -3.65 -11.89 -12.06
C ARG A 108 -3.58 -13.32 -11.54
N VAL A 109 -3.47 -13.42 -10.24
CA VAL A 109 -3.66 -14.66 -9.48
C VAL A 109 -5.08 -14.64 -8.91
N ASP A 110 -5.84 -15.69 -9.20
CA ASP A 110 -7.24 -15.84 -8.82
C ASP A 110 -7.42 -16.92 -7.74
N ASP A 111 -8.66 -16.95 -7.23
CA ASP A 111 -9.16 -17.43 -5.93
C ASP A 111 -8.62 -18.75 -5.37
N LEU A 112 -8.56 -18.79 -4.04
CA LEU A 112 -8.09 -19.89 -3.20
C LEU A 112 -9.12 -21.02 -3.03
N LEU A 113 -10.33 -20.90 -3.59
CA LEU A 113 -11.47 -21.82 -3.36
C LEU A 113 -11.18 -23.31 -3.62
N PHE A 114 -10.08 -23.63 -4.32
CA PHE A 114 -9.62 -25.01 -4.55
C PHE A 114 -8.18 -25.27 -4.08
N SER A 115 -7.62 -24.39 -3.26
CA SER A 115 -6.25 -24.51 -2.75
C SER A 115 -6.22 -24.93 -1.29
N HIS A 116 -5.11 -25.52 -0.86
CA HIS A 116 -4.88 -25.93 0.53
C HIS A 116 -4.98 -24.78 1.54
N TRP A 117 -4.79 -23.53 1.08
CA TRP A 117 -4.89 -22.32 1.89
C TRP A 117 -6.30 -22.05 2.42
N PHE A 118 -7.35 -22.47 1.69
CA PHE A 118 -8.74 -22.21 2.11
C PHE A 118 -9.07 -22.85 3.47
N ASN A 119 -8.65 -24.11 3.68
CA ASN A 119 -8.93 -24.81 4.93
C ASN A 119 -8.17 -24.21 6.11
N LEU A 120 -6.90 -23.82 5.89
CA LEU A 120 -6.08 -23.15 6.92
C LEU A 120 -6.71 -21.81 7.34
N ASP A 121 -7.22 -21.04 6.39
CA ASP A 121 -7.91 -19.77 6.67
C ASP A 121 -9.20 -19.99 7.48
N GLN A 122 -9.95 -21.07 7.23
CA GLN A 122 -11.16 -21.41 8.00
C GLN A 122 -10.84 -21.85 9.44
N GLU A 123 -9.80 -22.66 9.62
CA GLU A 123 -9.31 -23.03 10.95
C GLU A 123 -8.86 -21.79 11.74
N PHE A 124 -8.12 -20.90 11.07
CA PHE A 124 -7.68 -19.66 11.68
C PHE A 124 -8.83 -18.72 12.04
N LEU A 125 -9.82 -18.58 11.16
CA LEU A 125 -11.02 -17.81 11.44
C LEU A 125 -11.78 -18.34 12.67
N THR A 126 -11.88 -19.66 12.81
CA THR A 126 -12.52 -20.31 13.96
C THR A 126 -11.76 -20.02 15.26
N LEU A 127 -10.42 -20.08 15.23
CA LEU A 127 -9.58 -19.69 16.35
C LEU A 127 -9.80 -18.22 16.74
N ALA A 128 -9.80 -17.32 15.75
CA ALA A 128 -9.99 -15.89 15.98
C ALA A 128 -11.36 -15.58 16.61
N GLN A 129 -12.43 -16.22 16.13
CA GLN A 129 -13.78 -16.10 16.71
C GLN A 129 -13.83 -16.59 18.16
N THR A 130 -13.18 -17.71 18.45
CA THR A 130 -13.11 -18.25 19.81
C THR A 130 -12.39 -17.26 20.74
N LYS A 131 -11.25 -16.72 20.31
CA LYS A 131 -10.47 -15.74 21.09
C LYS A 131 -11.23 -14.43 21.31
N ALA A 132 -11.87 -13.90 20.29
CA ALA A 132 -12.69 -12.71 20.41
C ALA A 132 -13.83 -12.92 21.43
N GLN A 133 -14.55 -14.04 21.36
CA GLN A 133 -15.67 -14.31 22.28
C GLN A 133 -15.22 -14.43 23.75
N GLU A 134 -14.08 -15.08 24.01
CA GLU A 134 -13.48 -15.13 25.35
C GLU A 134 -13.19 -13.72 25.90
N LEU A 135 -12.61 -12.85 25.05
CA LEU A 135 -12.25 -11.48 25.39
C LEU A 135 -13.47 -10.57 25.55
N VAL A 136 -14.51 -10.72 24.73
CA VAL A 136 -15.79 -10.02 24.88
C VAL A 136 -16.37 -10.27 26.27
N ASN A 137 -16.46 -11.54 26.68
CA ASN A 137 -16.98 -11.93 27.99
C ASN A 137 -16.12 -11.37 29.14
N LEU A 138 -14.80 -11.36 28.97
CA LEU A 138 -13.87 -10.85 29.99
C LEU A 138 -13.93 -9.32 30.10
N CYS A 139 -13.85 -8.59 28.99
CA CYS A 139 -13.98 -7.13 28.94
C CYS A 139 -15.31 -6.69 29.54
N TRP A 140 -16.42 -7.33 29.14
CA TRP A 140 -17.74 -7.02 29.70
C TRP A 140 -17.78 -7.14 31.23
N ARG A 141 -17.24 -8.23 31.78
CA ARG A 141 -17.19 -8.44 33.23
C ARG A 141 -16.36 -7.38 33.95
N LEU A 142 -15.16 -7.07 33.44
CA LEU A 142 -14.26 -6.10 34.06
C LEU A 142 -14.79 -4.66 33.95
N THR A 143 -15.43 -4.32 32.83
CA THR A 143 -16.08 -3.02 32.64
C THR A 143 -17.22 -2.82 33.63
N ASN A 144 -18.09 -3.82 33.83
CA ASN A 144 -19.15 -3.73 34.83
C ASN A 144 -18.60 -3.64 36.27
N GLN A 145 -17.49 -4.31 36.59
CA GLN A 145 -16.82 -4.12 37.89
C GLN A 145 -16.29 -2.70 38.06
N LEU A 146 -15.78 -2.08 36.98
CA LEU A 146 -15.30 -0.71 36.98
C LEU A 146 -16.46 0.29 37.16
N ASP A 147 -17.60 0.09 36.51
CA ASP A 147 -18.82 0.89 36.72
C ASP A 147 -19.26 0.87 38.20
N VAL A 148 -19.30 -0.31 38.82
CA VAL A 148 -19.62 -0.46 40.24
C VAL A 148 -18.64 0.33 41.11
N LEU A 149 -17.34 0.27 40.81
CA LEU A 149 -16.33 1.07 41.51
C LEU A 149 -16.56 2.57 41.32
N LEU A 150 -17.02 3.01 40.14
CA LEU A 150 -17.33 4.43 39.90
C LEU A 150 -18.59 4.90 40.63
N GLY A 151 -19.34 3.99 41.27
CA GLY A 151 -20.59 4.30 41.96
C GLY A 151 -21.80 4.30 41.02
N GLU A 152 -21.65 3.71 39.84
CA GLU A 152 -22.71 3.53 38.88
C GLU A 152 -23.33 2.14 39.08
N ALA A 153 -24.61 2.11 39.44
CA ALA A 153 -25.30 0.84 39.59
C ALA A 153 -25.68 0.30 38.20
N LYS A 154 -25.00 -0.76 37.76
CA LYS A 154 -25.54 -1.83 36.90
C LYS A 154 -24.55 -3.00 36.85
N LEU A 155 -24.83 -4.07 37.60
CA LEU A 155 -24.45 -5.41 37.16
C LEU A 155 -25.60 -5.88 36.27
N PRO A 156 -25.45 -5.92 34.94
CA PRO A 156 -26.49 -6.47 34.10
C PRO A 156 -26.61 -7.97 34.38
N ALA A 157 -27.83 -8.41 34.71
CA ALA A 157 -28.21 -9.81 34.61
C ALA A 157 -28.65 -10.05 33.16
N GLY A 158 -27.94 -10.88 32.40
CA GLY A 158 -28.30 -11.18 31.01
C GLY A 158 -27.15 -11.72 30.16
N GLU A 159 -27.44 -11.90 28.88
CA GLU A 159 -26.47 -12.31 27.85
C GLU A 159 -25.42 -11.20 27.62
N THR A 160 -24.22 -11.61 27.21
CA THR A 160 -23.15 -10.65 26.90
C THR A 160 -23.48 -9.94 25.57
N PRO A 161 -23.43 -8.61 25.50
CA PRO A 161 -23.73 -7.88 24.26
C PRO A 161 -22.75 -8.21 23.11
N PRO A 162 -23.08 -7.82 21.87
CA PRO A 162 -22.17 -7.93 20.74
C PRO A 162 -20.83 -7.21 20.99
N PRO A 163 -19.73 -7.64 20.33
CA PRO A 163 -18.40 -7.07 20.52
C PRO A 163 -18.33 -5.54 20.41
N SER A 164 -19.03 -4.96 19.43
CA SER A 164 -19.06 -3.51 19.19
C SER A 164 -19.62 -2.70 20.36
N GLU A 165 -20.67 -3.22 21.02
CA GLU A 165 -21.26 -2.58 22.20
C GLU A 165 -20.36 -2.70 23.42
N VAL A 166 -19.74 -3.87 23.62
CA VAL A 166 -18.77 -4.08 24.70
C VAL A 166 -17.57 -3.15 24.53
N VAL A 167 -17.03 -3.01 23.31
CA VAL A 167 -15.92 -2.08 23.01
C VAL A 167 -16.32 -0.64 23.31
N ARG A 168 -17.50 -0.20 22.85
CA ARG A 168 -18.00 1.16 23.08
C ARG A 168 -18.18 1.46 24.57
N HIS A 169 -18.91 0.60 25.29
CA HIS A 169 -19.20 0.76 26.72
C HIS A 169 -17.92 0.75 27.56
N THR A 170 -16.96 -0.13 27.21
CA THR A 170 -15.65 -0.18 27.87
C THR A 170 -14.89 1.14 27.69
N ARG A 171 -14.87 1.71 26.49
CA ARG A 171 -14.19 2.99 26.21
C ARG A 171 -14.80 4.14 27.02
N GLU A 172 -16.12 4.25 27.04
CA GLU A 172 -16.85 5.28 27.82
C GLU A 172 -16.57 5.14 29.33
N THR A 173 -16.53 3.91 29.84
CA THR A 173 -16.26 3.62 31.25
C THR A 173 -14.81 3.92 31.65
N VAL A 174 -13.86 3.55 30.80
CA VAL A 174 -12.44 3.90 30.98
C VAL A 174 -12.23 5.40 30.99
N GLU A 175 -12.88 6.15 30.10
CA GLU A 175 -12.77 7.61 30.05
C GLU A 175 -13.25 8.24 31.37
N ARG A 176 -14.42 7.82 31.86
CA ARG A 176 -14.96 8.25 33.16
C ARG A 176 -14.04 7.88 34.32
N ALA A 177 -13.45 6.68 34.29
CA ALA A 177 -12.48 6.26 35.28
C ALA A 177 -11.21 7.14 35.27
N GLY A 178 -10.72 7.50 34.08
CA GLY A 178 -9.62 8.46 33.91
C GLY A 178 -9.95 9.83 34.53
N GLN A 179 -11.15 10.36 34.27
CA GLN A 179 -11.63 11.60 34.87
C GLN A 179 -11.73 11.51 36.40
N PHE A 180 -12.16 10.36 36.94
CA PHE A 180 -12.20 10.11 38.37
C PHE A 180 -10.81 10.13 39.00
N LEU A 181 -9.81 9.50 38.36
CA LEU A 181 -8.44 9.44 38.86
C LEU A 181 -7.73 10.81 38.83
N GLN A 182 -8.08 11.70 37.92
CA GLN A 182 -7.50 13.06 37.84
C GLN A 182 -7.92 14.00 38.98
N LYS A 183 -9.05 13.75 39.65
CA LYS A 183 -9.55 14.60 40.76
C LYS A 183 -8.58 14.54 41.96
N LYS A 184 -8.44 15.60 42.77
CA LYS A 184 -7.57 15.53 43.97
C LYS A 184 -8.11 14.49 44.98
N PRO A 185 -7.26 13.67 45.63
CA PRO A 185 -7.70 12.76 46.67
C PRO A 185 -8.33 13.49 47.85
N VAL A 186 -9.48 12.97 48.30
CA VAL A 186 -10.26 13.52 49.42
C VAL A 186 -9.53 13.33 50.75
N ARG A 187 -8.61 12.35 50.85
CA ARG A 187 -7.78 12.08 52.04
C ARG A 187 -6.31 11.87 51.65
N ARG A 188 -5.39 12.33 52.51
CA ARG A 188 -3.97 11.91 52.45
C ARG A 188 -3.85 10.49 53.00
N GLY A 189 -3.45 9.52 52.18
CA GLY A 189 -3.31 8.11 52.56
C GLY A 189 -3.54 7.15 51.39
N PHE A 190 -3.41 5.84 51.62
CA PHE A 190 -3.70 4.80 50.63
C PHE A 190 -5.20 4.75 50.32
N ASP A 191 -5.56 4.92 49.05
CA ASP A 191 -6.95 4.92 48.59
C ASP A 191 -7.24 3.65 47.80
N LEU A 192 -7.74 2.61 48.50
CA LEU A 192 -8.04 1.31 47.92
C LEU A 192 -9.01 1.39 46.74
N LYS A 193 -9.98 2.31 46.78
CA LYS A 193 -10.95 2.51 45.69
C LYS A 193 -10.23 2.99 44.44
N ARG A 194 -9.37 4.00 44.57
CA ARG A 194 -8.55 4.50 43.45
C ARG A 194 -7.58 3.47 42.93
N THR A 195 -6.92 2.72 43.80
CA THR A 195 -6.02 1.64 43.41
C THR A 195 -6.77 0.57 42.61
N ASN A 196 -7.97 0.17 43.05
CA ASN A 196 -8.79 -0.81 42.32
C ASN A 196 -9.26 -0.27 40.95
N ILE A 197 -9.66 1.00 40.88
CA ILE A 197 -10.02 1.66 39.61
C ILE A 197 -8.82 1.67 38.65
N ALA A 198 -7.66 2.12 39.12
CA ALA A 198 -6.44 2.14 38.30
C ALA A 198 -6.03 0.74 37.84
N ALA A 199 -6.10 -0.26 38.71
CA ALA A 199 -5.79 -1.64 38.36
C ALA A 199 -6.73 -2.21 37.29
N GLN A 200 -8.03 -1.91 37.35
CA GLN A 200 -8.99 -2.33 36.32
C GLN A 200 -8.78 -1.59 35.00
N MET A 201 -8.50 -0.28 35.05
CA MET A 201 -8.15 0.48 33.85
C MET A 201 -6.93 -0.12 33.16
N ILE A 202 -5.83 -0.37 33.88
CA ILE A 202 -4.61 -0.96 33.30
C ILE A 202 -4.88 -2.32 32.65
N LYS A 203 -5.74 -3.17 33.24
CA LYS A 203 -6.13 -4.45 32.60
C LYS A 203 -6.88 -4.23 31.28
N LEU A 204 -7.79 -3.26 31.25
CA LEU A 204 -8.63 -2.98 30.09
C LEU A 204 -7.85 -2.28 28.97
N THR A 205 -6.91 -1.39 29.31
CA THR A 205 -6.26 -0.50 28.33
C THR A 205 -4.76 -0.67 28.18
N GLY A 206 -4.13 -1.50 29.01
CA GLY A 206 -2.67 -1.63 29.02
C GLY A 206 -2.00 -0.30 29.39
N SER A 207 -0.81 -0.07 28.84
CA SER A 207 -0.01 1.13 29.09
C SER A 207 -0.28 2.29 28.10
N GLU A 208 -1.11 2.10 27.08
CA GLU A 208 -1.41 3.11 26.05
C GLU A 208 -1.85 4.47 26.65
N PRO A 209 -2.80 4.55 27.61
CA PRO A 209 -3.22 5.86 28.13
C PRO A 209 -2.10 6.60 28.88
N GLU A 210 -1.23 5.88 29.58
CA GLU A 210 -0.09 6.46 30.29
C GLU A 210 0.96 6.99 29.32
N PHE A 211 1.26 6.21 28.27
CA PHE A 211 2.14 6.62 27.20
C PHE A 211 1.59 7.84 26.46
N GLU A 212 0.29 7.86 26.17
CA GLU A 212 -0.36 8.98 25.49
C GLU A 212 -0.31 10.25 26.32
N ALA A 213 -0.57 10.15 27.63
CA ALA A 213 -0.46 11.30 28.54
C ALA A 213 0.98 11.84 28.57
N PHE A 214 1.98 10.96 28.59
CA PHE A 214 3.39 11.35 28.47
C PHE A 214 3.69 12.04 27.14
N ARG A 215 3.22 11.47 26.01
CA ARG A 215 3.40 12.02 24.66
C ARG A 215 2.78 13.41 24.52
N GLN A 216 1.54 13.58 24.95
CA GLN A 216 0.84 14.87 24.92
C GLN A 216 1.55 15.93 25.76
N LYS A 217 2.07 15.55 26.93
CA LYS A 217 2.86 16.44 27.77
C LYS A 217 4.18 16.85 27.08
N ALA A 218 4.87 15.92 26.42
CA ALA A 218 6.08 16.19 25.66
C ALA A 218 5.83 17.15 24.49
N LEU A 219 4.76 16.94 23.72
CA LEU A 219 4.36 17.80 22.61
C LEU A 219 4.04 19.22 23.08
N ARG A 220 3.26 19.38 24.15
CA ARG A 220 2.93 20.69 24.74
C ARG A 220 4.17 21.47 25.22
N GLN A 221 5.25 20.77 25.56
CA GLN A 221 6.50 21.38 25.98
C GLN A 221 7.42 21.77 24.80
N GLY A 222 6.98 21.58 23.55
CA GLY A 222 7.79 21.86 22.36
C GLY A 222 8.99 20.92 22.18
N LYS A 223 9.04 19.82 22.93
CA LYS A 223 10.19 18.91 22.97
C LYS A 223 10.05 17.71 22.02
N GLY A 224 9.18 17.79 21.02
CA GLY A 224 8.71 16.65 20.22
C GLY A 224 9.78 15.66 19.75
N ALA A 225 10.98 16.13 19.38
CA ALA A 225 12.09 15.30 18.90
C ALA A 225 13.22 15.04 19.94
N HIS A 226 13.15 15.62 21.14
CA HIS A 226 14.26 15.66 22.12
C HIS A 226 13.87 15.27 23.56
N VAL A 227 12.72 14.65 23.80
CA VAL A 227 12.38 14.12 25.14
C VAL A 227 13.02 12.76 25.34
N SER A 228 13.82 12.58 26.39
CA SER A 228 14.31 11.26 26.82
C SER A 228 13.14 10.35 27.20
N LEU A 229 13.12 9.13 26.65
CA LEU A 229 12.09 8.13 26.90
C LEU A 229 12.31 7.61 28.33
N PRO A 230 11.31 7.69 29.21
CA PRO A 230 11.40 7.09 30.53
C PRO A 230 11.61 5.58 30.43
N PRO A 231 12.44 4.96 31.29
CA PRO A 231 12.73 3.52 31.24
C PRO A 231 11.49 2.62 31.21
N GLN A 232 10.41 3.02 31.90
CA GLN A 232 9.15 2.28 31.93
C GLN A 232 8.45 2.18 30.55
N PHE A 233 8.74 3.08 29.61
CA PHE A 233 8.15 3.07 28.26
C PHE A 233 9.06 2.42 27.21
N HIS A 234 10.27 1.97 27.58
CA HIS A 234 11.16 1.30 26.63
C HIS A 234 10.51 0.03 26.07
N HIS A 235 9.93 -0.81 26.94
CA HIS A 235 9.27 -2.04 26.51
C HIS A 235 8.04 -1.75 25.64
N TYR A 236 7.25 -0.73 25.99
CA TYR A 236 6.12 -0.30 25.19
C TYR A 236 6.53 0.05 23.75
N VAL A 237 7.56 0.87 23.58
CA VAL A 237 8.05 1.27 22.24
C VAL A 237 8.56 0.05 21.48
N LEU A 238 9.35 -0.83 22.12
CA LEU A 238 9.85 -2.06 21.47
C LEU A 238 8.70 -2.95 20.99
N LEU A 239 7.68 -3.16 21.81
CA LEU A 239 6.51 -3.96 21.43
C LEU A 239 5.73 -3.32 20.28
N LYS A 240 5.50 -1.99 20.32
CA LYS A 240 4.85 -1.26 19.22
C LYS A 240 5.64 -1.34 17.92
N THR A 241 6.97 -1.23 17.99
CA THR A 241 7.85 -1.39 16.83
C THR A 241 7.73 -2.78 16.22
N GLY A 242 7.75 -3.84 17.04
CA GLY A 242 7.53 -5.21 16.54
C GLY A 242 6.14 -5.45 15.96
N GLN A 243 5.09 -4.83 16.55
CA GLN A 243 3.74 -4.86 15.99
C GLN A 243 3.66 -4.18 14.62
N GLU A 244 4.33 -3.03 14.44
CA GLU A 244 4.39 -2.31 13.16
C GLU A 244 5.17 -3.09 12.11
N GLU A 245 6.29 -3.71 12.49
CA GLU A 245 7.09 -4.59 11.64
C GLU A 245 6.27 -5.78 11.12
N ALA A 246 5.53 -6.46 12.00
CA ALA A 246 4.67 -7.58 11.62
C ALA A 246 3.56 -7.17 10.63
N GLY A 247 3.12 -5.91 10.67
CA GLY A 247 2.13 -5.37 9.74
C GLY A 247 2.52 -5.44 8.26
N PHE A 248 3.81 -5.53 7.93
CA PHE A 248 4.29 -5.69 6.54
C PHE A 248 4.20 -7.12 6.00
N ARG A 249 3.97 -8.12 6.87
CA ARG A 249 3.66 -9.50 6.50
C ARG A 249 2.19 -9.86 6.76
N GLY A 250 1.46 -8.99 7.43
CA GLY A 250 0.09 -9.23 7.86
C GLY A 250 0.03 -10.20 9.03
N VAL A 251 -1.16 -10.76 9.28
CA VAL A 251 -1.43 -11.59 10.46
C VAL A 251 -1.70 -13.02 10.03
N LEU A 252 -0.74 -13.90 10.31
CA LEU A 252 -0.82 -15.35 10.16
C LEU A 252 -1.18 -16.02 11.50
N PRO A 253 -1.62 -17.29 11.53
CA PRO A 253 -2.01 -17.98 12.76
C PRO A 253 -0.95 -17.92 13.87
N GLU A 254 0.30 -18.25 13.54
CA GLU A 254 1.42 -18.30 14.47
C GLU A 254 1.77 -16.88 14.95
N THR A 255 1.87 -15.94 14.01
CA THR A 255 2.17 -14.53 14.30
C THR A 255 1.06 -13.89 15.13
N ALA A 256 -0.20 -14.26 14.95
CA ALA A 256 -1.32 -13.75 15.74
C ALA A 256 -1.21 -14.14 17.21
N LEU A 257 -0.77 -15.37 17.49
CA LEU A 257 -0.55 -15.85 18.84
C LEU A 257 0.64 -15.16 19.53
N GLU A 258 1.64 -14.72 18.76
CA GLU A 258 2.76 -13.90 19.25
C GLU A 258 2.35 -12.43 19.48
N LEU A 259 1.59 -11.85 18.54
CA LEU A 259 1.17 -10.45 18.60
C LEU A 259 0.12 -10.19 19.67
N ALA A 260 -0.83 -11.10 19.89
CA ALA A 260 -1.94 -10.88 20.82
C ALA A 260 -1.47 -10.55 22.27
N PRO A 261 -0.51 -11.26 22.88
CA PRO A 261 0.06 -10.88 24.17
C PRO A 261 0.78 -9.53 24.17
N SER A 262 1.51 -9.21 23.09
CA SER A 262 2.18 -7.91 22.91
C SER A 262 1.15 -6.77 22.86
N ILE A 263 0.07 -6.95 22.10
CA ILE A 263 -1.05 -6.01 22.01
C ILE A 263 -1.78 -5.90 23.34
N ARG A 264 -2.01 -7.00 24.06
CA ARG A 264 -2.59 -6.96 25.42
C ARG A 264 -1.72 -6.14 26.36
N HIS A 265 -0.39 -6.25 26.27
CA HIS A 265 0.51 -5.46 27.10
C HIS A 265 0.38 -3.95 26.80
N THR A 266 0.42 -3.59 25.52
CA THR A 266 0.41 -2.18 25.11
C THR A 266 -0.98 -1.54 25.20
N ASN A 267 -2.04 -2.25 24.82
CA ASN A 267 -3.41 -1.76 24.61
C ASN A 267 -4.47 -2.44 25.49
N GLY A 268 -4.08 -3.36 26.36
CA GLY A 268 -4.97 -4.06 27.27
C GLY A 268 -5.86 -5.08 26.58
N LEU A 269 -6.78 -5.65 27.35
CA LEU A 269 -7.78 -6.59 26.85
C LEU A 269 -8.66 -6.00 25.75
N LEU A 270 -8.91 -4.69 25.80
CA LEU A 270 -9.68 -3.99 24.76
C LEU A 270 -8.93 -3.99 23.42
N GLY A 271 -7.62 -3.71 23.43
CA GLY A 271 -6.81 -3.72 22.22
C GLY A 271 -6.68 -5.11 21.60
N GLU A 272 -6.52 -6.15 22.44
CA GLU A 272 -6.46 -7.52 21.95
C GLU A 272 -7.81 -7.99 21.37
N LEU A 273 -8.93 -7.61 22.00
CA LEU A 273 -10.26 -7.87 21.44
C LEU A 273 -10.40 -7.23 20.05
N GLN A 274 -10.04 -5.95 19.92
CA GLN A 274 -10.08 -5.25 18.65
C GLN A 274 -9.15 -5.88 17.60
N PHE A 275 -8.00 -6.40 18.02
CA PHE A 275 -7.10 -7.15 17.16
C PHE A 275 -7.76 -8.42 16.60
N TRP A 276 -8.36 -9.26 17.44
CA TRP A 276 -9.03 -10.47 16.98
C TRP A 276 -10.27 -10.17 16.13
N GLU A 277 -11.06 -9.14 16.44
CA GLU A 277 -12.16 -8.66 15.59
C GLU A 277 -11.67 -8.22 14.21
N GLN A 278 -10.49 -7.58 14.14
CA GLN A 278 -9.89 -7.20 12.86
C GLN A 278 -9.42 -8.42 12.07
N VAL A 279 -8.84 -9.44 12.73
CA VAL A 279 -8.49 -10.71 12.09
C VAL A 279 -9.75 -11.39 11.53
N ILE A 280 -10.82 -11.48 12.33
CA ILE A 280 -12.11 -12.01 11.87
C ILE A 280 -12.60 -11.26 10.63
N HIS A 281 -12.58 -9.93 10.65
CA HIS A 281 -13.01 -9.12 9.51
C HIS A 281 -12.20 -9.40 8.23
N ILE A 282 -10.88 -9.56 8.36
CA ILE A 282 -9.99 -9.87 7.24
C ILE A 282 -10.32 -11.24 6.65
N TYR A 283 -10.39 -12.29 7.48
CA TYR A 283 -10.52 -13.67 7.01
C TYR A 283 -11.96 -14.09 6.68
N GLN A 284 -12.97 -13.36 7.16
CA GLN A 284 -14.37 -13.53 6.70
C GLN A 284 -14.60 -13.05 5.27
N ASN A 285 -13.86 -12.03 4.82
CA ASN A 285 -13.92 -11.53 3.45
C ASN A 285 -12.49 -11.28 2.94
N PRO A 286 -11.77 -12.36 2.58
CA PRO A 286 -10.33 -12.31 2.37
C PRO A 286 -9.95 -11.60 1.07
N GLN A 287 -10.81 -11.55 0.05
CA GLN A 287 -10.53 -10.80 -1.18
C GLN A 287 -9.13 -11.05 -1.78
N THR A 288 -8.80 -12.30 -2.09
CA THR A 288 -7.43 -12.75 -2.38
C THR A 288 -6.94 -12.54 -3.82
N LYS A 289 -7.79 -11.99 -4.70
CA LYS A 289 -7.39 -11.68 -6.08
C LYS A 289 -6.35 -10.57 -6.11
N ALA A 290 -5.22 -10.82 -6.75
CA ALA A 290 -4.09 -9.90 -6.85
C ALA A 290 -3.46 -9.90 -8.25
N ALA A 291 -2.69 -8.86 -8.55
CA ALA A 291 -1.82 -8.80 -9.71
C ALA A 291 -0.61 -9.70 -9.50
N VAL A 292 -0.21 -10.43 -10.54
CA VAL A 292 1.00 -11.28 -10.54
C VAL A 292 2.24 -10.47 -10.15
N ASP A 293 2.31 -9.24 -10.64
CA ASP A 293 3.36 -8.28 -10.36
C ASP A 293 3.47 -7.98 -8.86
N SER A 294 2.33 -7.75 -8.21
CA SER A 294 2.22 -7.42 -6.78
C SER A 294 2.58 -8.61 -5.88
N GLU A 295 2.25 -9.82 -6.30
CA GLU A 295 2.60 -11.07 -5.62
C GLU A 295 4.09 -11.38 -5.77
N LEU A 296 4.67 -11.18 -6.96
CA LEU A 296 6.11 -11.38 -7.19
C LEU A 296 6.98 -10.38 -6.42
N ALA A 297 6.46 -9.19 -6.10
CA ALA A 297 7.14 -8.25 -5.22
C ALA A 297 7.44 -8.87 -3.83
N LEU A 298 6.66 -9.87 -3.40
CA LEU A 298 6.78 -10.59 -2.15
C LEU A 298 7.41 -11.99 -2.30
N VAL A 299 8.04 -12.31 -3.45
CA VAL A 299 8.56 -13.67 -3.71
C VAL A 299 9.62 -14.15 -2.72
N LEU A 300 10.32 -13.21 -2.06
CA LEU A 300 11.31 -13.46 -1.00
C LEU A 300 10.79 -13.22 0.42
N ALA A 301 9.51 -12.86 0.57
CA ALA A 301 8.94 -12.40 1.83
C ALA A 301 8.86 -13.50 2.92
N GLY A 302 8.98 -14.77 2.53
CA GLY A 302 8.54 -15.89 3.36
C GLY A 302 7.00 -16.00 3.36
N PRO A 303 6.40 -16.67 4.35
CA PRO A 303 4.94 -16.65 4.53
C PRO A 303 4.42 -15.23 4.80
N TYR A 304 3.30 -14.87 4.19
CA TYR A 304 2.58 -13.61 4.41
C TYR A 304 1.08 -13.79 4.25
N GLN A 305 0.31 -12.87 4.81
CA GLN A 305 -1.14 -12.83 4.68
C GLN A 305 -1.55 -12.52 3.24
N ILE A 306 -2.25 -13.46 2.59
CA ILE A 306 -2.82 -13.29 1.25
C ILE A 306 -4.15 -12.52 1.31
N ALA A 307 -4.87 -12.62 2.43
CA ALA A 307 -6.12 -11.91 2.62
C ALA A 307 -5.90 -10.38 2.58
N GLN A 308 -6.69 -9.70 1.76
CA GLN A 308 -6.66 -8.26 1.52
C GLN A 308 -5.31 -7.82 0.95
N TRP A 309 -4.70 -6.79 1.54
CA TRP A 309 -3.49 -6.17 1.01
C TRP A 309 -2.46 -5.95 2.10
N LEU A 310 -1.20 -5.78 1.69
CA LEU A 310 -0.07 -5.46 2.57
C LEU A 310 0.47 -4.07 2.25
N PRO A 311 0.98 -3.31 3.24
CA PRO A 311 1.64 -2.04 2.98
C PRO A 311 2.90 -2.25 2.15
N ASN A 312 3.13 -1.38 1.16
CA ASN A 312 4.36 -1.41 0.37
C ASN A 312 5.54 -0.78 1.14
N PRO A 313 6.57 -1.54 1.56
CA PRO A 313 7.68 -1.02 2.35
C PRO A 313 8.59 -0.05 1.58
N LEU A 314 8.50 -0.01 0.25
CA LEU A 314 9.31 0.87 -0.59
C LEU A 314 8.80 2.32 -0.61
N GLN A 315 7.59 2.60 -0.11
CA GLN A 315 7.06 3.97 -0.07
C GLN A 315 7.90 4.93 0.80
N ALA A 316 7.89 6.20 0.41
CA ALA A 316 8.64 7.26 1.09
C ALA A 316 8.28 7.44 2.57
N ARG A 317 7.00 7.29 2.91
CA ARG A 317 6.51 7.42 4.30
C ARG A 317 7.16 6.44 5.28
N TYR A 318 7.73 5.34 4.81
CA TYR A 318 8.36 4.32 5.64
C TYR A 318 9.89 4.48 5.78
N ASP A 319 10.51 5.45 5.13
CA ASP A 319 11.97 5.63 5.14
C ASP A 319 12.57 5.82 6.53
N ARG A 320 11.77 6.31 7.48
CA ARG A 320 12.21 6.59 8.86
C ARG A 320 11.96 5.43 9.83
N LEU A 321 11.36 4.33 9.38
CA LEU A 321 11.12 3.18 10.23
C LEU A 321 12.45 2.42 10.47
N PRO A 322 12.83 2.13 11.73
CA PRO A 322 14.16 1.62 12.05
C PRO A 322 14.44 0.22 11.49
N PHE A 323 13.40 -0.60 11.30
CA PHE A 323 13.49 -1.98 10.79
C PHE A 323 13.26 -2.08 9.27
N ILE A 324 12.91 -0.98 8.58
CA ILE A 324 12.39 -1.05 7.21
C ILE A 324 13.38 -1.66 6.22
N ARG A 325 14.69 -1.50 6.47
CA ARG A 325 15.73 -2.04 5.59
C ARG A 325 15.61 -3.55 5.45
N GLY A 326 15.42 -4.29 6.54
CA GLY A 326 15.29 -5.75 6.49
C GLY A 326 14.05 -6.20 5.69
N ILE A 327 12.95 -5.44 5.77
CA ILE A 327 11.74 -5.71 5.00
C ILE A 327 11.98 -5.43 3.50
N ARG A 328 12.67 -4.32 3.18
CA ARG A 328 13.00 -3.92 1.80
C ARG A 328 13.94 -4.91 1.12
N ASP A 329 14.91 -5.47 1.85
CA ASP A 329 15.84 -6.46 1.31
C ASP A 329 15.13 -7.74 0.81
N ALA A 330 13.91 -8.01 1.31
CA ALA A 330 13.04 -9.11 0.92
C ALA A 330 11.85 -8.67 0.03
N THR A 331 11.86 -7.44 -0.49
CA THR A 331 10.80 -6.90 -1.36
C THR A 331 11.39 -6.47 -2.71
N LEU A 332 10.82 -6.95 -3.81
CA LEU A 332 11.30 -6.65 -5.16
C LEU A 332 10.41 -5.63 -5.87
N MET A 333 11.03 -4.78 -6.69
CA MET A 333 10.28 -3.99 -7.66
C MET A 333 9.94 -4.86 -8.87
N VAL A 334 8.68 -4.84 -9.29
CA VAL A 334 8.17 -5.62 -10.43
C VAL A 334 7.40 -4.71 -11.37
N GLY A 335 7.89 -4.58 -12.60
CA GLY A 335 7.23 -3.82 -13.67
C GLY A 335 6.80 -4.73 -14.81
N ARG A 336 6.02 -4.18 -15.74
CA ARG A 336 5.50 -4.94 -16.87
C ARG A 336 5.58 -4.18 -18.19
N LEU A 337 6.18 -4.84 -19.19
CA LEU A 337 6.20 -4.40 -20.58
C LEU A 337 5.18 -5.23 -21.38
N ASP A 338 3.97 -4.71 -21.48
CA ASP A 338 2.81 -5.45 -21.97
C ASP A 338 1.80 -4.52 -22.64
N GLY A 339 0.73 -5.09 -23.19
CA GLY A 339 -0.31 -4.33 -23.83
C GLY A 339 -1.26 -5.21 -24.65
N PRO A 340 -2.12 -4.59 -25.47
CA PRO A 340 -3.08 -5.31 -26.29
C PRO A 340 -2.44 -6.21 -27.36
N SER A 341 -1.21 -5.89 -27.77
CA SER A 341 -0.42 -6.67 -28.74
C SER A 341 1.09 -6.60 -28.42
N PRO A 342 1.90 -7.56 -28.92
CA PRO A 342 3.35 -7.52 -28.72
C PRO A 342 4.01 -6.33 -29.43
N GLU A 343 3.43 -5.81 -30.52
CA GLU A 343 3.91 -4.60 -31.21
C GLU A 343 3.75 -3.37 -30.31
N ILE A 344 2.61 -3.24 -29.63
CA ILE A 344 2.40 -2.16 -28.66
C ILE A 344 3.43 -2.27 -27.53
N ALA A 345 3.68 -3.47 -26.99
CA ALA A 345 4.68 -3.67 -25.94
C ALA A 345 6.08 -3.22 -26.40
N LYS A 346 6.50 -3.55 -27.63
CA LYS A 346 7.76 -3.07 -28.21
C LYS A 346 7.79 -1.56 -28.41
N ARG A 347 6.68 -0.98 -28.89
CA ARG A 347 6.53 0.48 -29.06
C ARG A 347 6.77 1.25 -27.77
N LEU A 348 6.33 0.74 -26.61
CA LEU A 348 6.55 1.43 -25.32
C LEU A 348 8.05 1.64 -25.05
N VAL A 349 8.90 0.70 -25.46
CA VAL A 349 10.37 0.79 -25.34
C VAL A 349 10.92 1.85 -26.29
N ASP A 350 10.47 1.85 -27.55
CA ASP A 350 10.93 2.81 -28.55
C ASP A 350 10.53 4.24 -28.17
N ASP A 351 9.31 4.43 -27.66
CA ASP A 351 8.82 5.71 -27.18
C ASP A 351 9.62 6.21 -25.98
N ALA A 352 9.93 5.32 -25.03
CA ALA A 352 10.76 5.66 -23.88
C ALA A 352 12.16 6.11 -24.31
N LEU A 353 12.84 5.33 -25.15
CA LEU A 353 14.20 5.61 -25.63
C LEU A 353 14.29 6.87 -26.50
N ALA A 354 13.25 7.14 -27.30
CA ALA A 354 13.20 8.36 -28.11
C ALA A 354 13.09 9.60 -27.22
N VAL A 355 12.20 9.55 -26.21
CA VAL A 355 11.95 10.72 -25.35
C VAL A 355 13.06 10.96 -24.34
N GLU A 356 13.72 9.93 -23.83
CA GLU A 356 14.88 10.08 -22.93
C GLU A 356 16.01 10.91 -23.55
N GLN A 357 16.13 10.94 -24.88
CA GLN A 357 17.14 11.76 -25.57
C GLN A 357 16.82 13.25 -25.58
N THR A 358 15.53 13.62 -25.54
CA THR A 358 15.09 15.01 -25.73
C THR A 358 14.39 15.62 -24.51
N GLY A 359 13.93 14.78 -23.58
CA GLY A 359 12.98 15.11 -22.53
C GLY A 359 11.54 15.13 -23.04
N LEU A 360 10.59 14.74 -22.17
CA LEU A 360 9.15 14.83 -22.46
C LEU A 360 8.67 16.29 -22.36
N SER A 361 7.89 16.73 -23.34
CA SER A 361 7.29 18.08 -23.36
C SER A 361 5.87 18.03 -23.92
N GLY A 362 5.03 18.95 -23.46
CA GLY A 362 3.63 19.06 -23.84
C GLY A 362 2.79 19.54 -22.66
N THR A 363 1.50 19.32 -22.73
CA THR A 363 0.53 19.76 -21.72
C THR A 363 0.21 18.65 -20.74
N PHE A 364 0.09 18.99 -19.46
CA PHE A 364 -0.48 18.14 -18.42
C PHE A 364 -1.98 18.42 -18.31
N TYR A 365 -2.82 17.41 -18.61
CA TYR A 365 -4.26 17.46 -18.38
C TYR A 365 -4.66 16.74 -17.09
N ILE A 366 -5.42 17.43 -16.23
CA ILE A 366 -5.94 16.89 -14.97
C ILE A 366 -7.47 16.93 -15.03
N ASP A 367 -8.10 15.78 -14.85
CA ASP A 367 -9.55 15.61 -14.90
C ASP A 367 -10.08 15.33 -13.49
N ALA A 368 -10.38 16.42 -12.78
CA ALA A 368 -11.04 16.43 -11.48
C ALA A 368 -12.54 16.74 -11.63
N ARG A 369 -13.31 16.52 -10.58
CA ARG A 369 -14.78 16.65 -10.60
C ARG A 369 -15.31 17.65 -9.57
N GLY A 370 -14.42 18.30 -8.83
CA GLY A 370 -14.77 19.30 -7.81
C GLY A 370 -15.53 18.70 -6.63
N LEU A 371 -15.26 17.43 -6.29
CA LEU A 371 -16.00 16.76 -5.21
C LEU A 371 -15.55 17.28 -3.83
N PRO A 372 -16.49 17.58 -2.92
CA PRO A 372 -16.16 17.98 -1.55
C PRO A 372 -15.68 16.79 -0.73
N ASP A 373 -14.66 16.98 0.12
CA ASP A 373 -14.24 15.97 1.09
C ASP A 373 -15.30 15.84 2.20
N LYS A 374 -16.13 14.79 2.09
CA LYS A 374 -17.14 14.45 3.08
C LYS A 374 -16.77 13.12 3.73
N PRO A 375 -16.90 12.98 5.07
CA PRO A 375 -16.57 11.74 5.79
C PRO A 375 -17.21 10.47 5.21
N ASP A 376 -18.44 10.58 4.70
CA ASP A 376 -19.23 9.44 4.20
C ASP A 376 -19.09 9.22 2.68
N SER A 377 -18.20 9.93 1.99
CA SER A 377 -18.05 9.85 0.53
C SER A 377 -17.17 8.69 0.04
N GLY A 378 -16.80 7.74 0.90
CA GLY A 378 -15.92 6.63 0.52
C GLY A 378 -14.50 7.07 0.12
N GLY A 379 -14.08 8.27 0.52
CA GLY A 379 -12.79 8.86 0.15
C GLY A 379 -12.78 9.55 -1.21
N TYR A 380 -13.91 9.61 -1.91
CA TYR A 380 -14.03 10.24 -3.23
C TYR A 380 -13.61 11.72 -3.22
N GLY A 381 -14.19 12.54 -2.33
CA GLY A 381 -13.81 13.94 -2.24
C GLY A 381 -12.35 14.17 -1.87
N ARG A 382 -11.75 13.26 -1.10
CA ARG A 382 -10.34 13.30 -0.73
C ARG A 382 -9.43 13.06 -1.93
N PHE A 383 -9.69 12.00 -2.71
CA PHE A 383 -8.89 11.72 -3.91
C PHE A 383 -9.04 12.83 -4.97
N ASP A 384 -10.25 13.37 -5.14
CA ASP A 384 -10.48 14.55 -5.99
C ASP A 384 -9.66 15.77 -5.52
N GLY A 385 -9.56 15.94 -4.20
CA GLY A 385 -8.70 16.95 -3.58
C GLY A 385 -7.23 16.81 -3.97
N HIS A 386 -6.71 15.57 -4.05
CA HIS A 386 -5.34 15.31 -4.52
C HIS A 386 -5.10 15.68 -5.99
N LEU A 387 -6.11 15.52 -6.87
CA LEU A 387 -6.01 16.00 -8.27
C LEU A 387 -5.91 17.53 -8.35
N ARG A 388 -6.67 18.25 -7.51
CA ARG A 388 -6.60 19.71 -7.41
C ARG A 388 -5.29 20.17 -6.78
N ASN A 389 -4.82 19.49 -5.73
CA ASN A 389 -3.52 19.77 -5.13
C ASN A 389 -2.37 19.57 -6.14
N LEU A 390 -2.43 18.52 -6.97
CA LEU A 390 -1.49 18.33 -8.07
C LEU A 390 -1.49 19.54 -9.02
N TYR A 391 -2.65 20.04 -9.41
CA TYR A 391 -2.74 21.23 -10.26
C TYR A 391 -2.06 22.45 -9.60
N ASP A 392 -2.29 22.68 -8.31
CA ASP A 392 -1.69 23.79 -7.56
C ASP A 392 -0.16 23.65 -7.50
N ILE A 393 0.36 22.46 -7.18
CA ILE A 393 1.80 22.16 -7.20
C ILE A 393 2.41 22.50 -8.57
N LEU A 394 1.79 22.04 -9.65
CA LEU A 394 2.32 22.26 -11.00
C LEU A 394 2.29 23.74 -11.40
N LYS A 395 1.21 24.45 -11.06
CA LYS A 395 1.05 25.89 -11.33
C LYS A 395 2.09 26.73 -10.58
N GLU A 396 2.37 26.39 -9.34
CA GLU A 396 3.24 27.18 -8.47
C GLU A 396 4.72 26.87 -8.66
N GLN A 397 5.06 25.62 -9.00
CA GLN A 397 6.44 25.12 -8.91
C GLN A 397 7.05 24.72 -10.25
N THR A 398 6.28 24.76 -11.35
CA THR A 398 6.76 24.37 -12.67
C THR A 398 6.37 25.38 -13.75
N SER A 399 7.02 25.29 -14.92
CA SER A 399 6.64 26.03 -16.12
C SER A 399 5.82 25.19 -17.11
N LEU A 400 5.39 23.99 -16.71
CA LEU A 400 4.62 23.10 -17.56
C LEU A 400 3.25 23.70 -17.89
N PRO A 401 2.81 23.67 -19.17
CA PRO A 401 1.42 23.93 -19.50
C PRO A 401 0.52 22.92 -18.78
N VAL A 402 -0.41 23.40 -17.97
CA VAL A 402 -1.33 22.56 -17.17
C VAL A 402 -2.77 23.03 -17.36
N VAL A 403 -3.67 22.06 -17.57
CA VAL A 403 -5.11 22.28 -17.72
C VAL A 403 -5.85 21.41 -16.72
N LEU A 404 -6.67 22.05 -15.88
CA LEU A 404 -7.59 21.39 -14.96
C LEU A 404 -9.00 21.46 -15.51
N ASP A 405 -9.63 20.31 -15.74
CA ASP A 405 -11.09 20.22 -15.71
C ASP A 405 -11.51 19.91 -14.27
N ASN A 406 -12.49 20.63 -13.76
CA ASN A 406 -13.01 20.47 -12.40
C ASN A 406 -14.53 20.30 -12.41
N LYS A 407 -15.07 19.77 -13.52
CA LYS A 407 -16.49 19.58 -13.77
C LYS A 407 -16.85 18.09 -13.67
N PRO A 408 -18.14 17.75 -13.45
CA PRO A 408 -18.54 16.35 -13.34
C PRO A 408 -18.36 15.50 -14.62
N THR A 409 -18.19 16.14 -15.78
CA THR A 409 -18.05 15.52 -17.11
C THR A 409 -16.59 15.34 -17.48
N LEU A 410 -16.29 14.30 -18.26
CA LEU A 410 -14.96 14.13 -18.85
C LEU A 410 -14.61 15.22 -19.87
N PHE A 411 -13.31 15.35 -20.14
CA PHE A 411 -12.82 16.10 -21.30
C PHE A 411 -13.51 15.68 -22.61
N PRO A 412 -14.02 16.63 -23.41
CA PRO A 412 -14.63 16.33 -24.70
C PRO A 412 -13.64 15.71 -25.69
N GLN A 413 -14.17 14.97 -26.67
CA GLN A 413 -13.37 14.41 -27.77
C GLN A 413 -12.51 15.48 -28.47
N GLY A 414 -11.23 15.17 -28.69
CA GLY A 414 -10.25 16.06 -29.34
C GLY A 414 -9.91 17.35 -28.60
N SER A 415 -10.35 17.55 -27.36
CA SER A 415 -10.16 18.82 -26.63
C SER A 415 -8.77 18.99 -25.98
N CYS A 416 -7.94 17.95 -25.97
CA CYS A 416 -6.66 17.92 -25.27
C CYS A 416 -5.47 17.71 -26.24
N PRO A 417 -5.07 18.73 -27.02
CA PRO A 417 -3.94 18.62 -27.94
C PRO A 417 -2.58 18.57 -27.21
N GLN A 418 -1.58 17.95 -27.85
CA GLN A 418 -0.19 17.90 -27.33
C GLN A 418 -0.11 17.36 -25.89
N ALA A 419 -0.94 16.38 -25.53
CA ALA A 419 -0.99 15.80 -24.20
C ALA A 419 0.28 14.99 -23.92
N ALA A 420 1.06 15.43 -22.93
CA ALA A 420 2.25 14.73 -22.46
C ALA A 420 1.96 13.93 -21.18
N LEU A 421 1.12 14.48 -20.31
CA LEU A 421 0.76 13.87 -19.03
C LEU A 421 -0.75 13.94 -18.83
N TYR A 422 -1.31 12.89 -18.22
CA TYR A 422 -2.72 12.86 -17.86
C TYR A 422 -2.98 12.11 -16.55
N CYS A 423 -3.81 12.71 -15.72
CA CYS A 423 -4.40 12.02 -14.59
C CYS A 423 -5.86 12.43 -14.45
N GLY A 424 -6.73 11.45 -14.28
CA GLY A 424 -8.16 11.70 -14.19
C GLY A 424 -8.89 10.60 -13.48
N TRP A 425 -10.17 10.82 -13.18
CA TRP A 425 -10.94 9.79 -12.52
C TRP A 425 -12.43 9.73 -12.84
N TYR A 426 -12.88 8.47 -12.81
CA TYR A 426 -14.23 7.94 -12.83
C TYR A 426 -15.06 8.11 -14.11
N SER A 427 -14.71 7.32 -15.13
CA SER A 427 -15.61 6.87 -16.20
C SER A 427 -15.31 5.40 -16.56
N LEU A 428 -15.92 4.48 -15.81
CA LEU A 428 -15.63 3.04 -15.87
C LEU A 428 -15.91 2.48 -17.27
N ARG A 429 -14.88 1.92 -17.94
CA ARG A 429 -14.95 1.31 -19.29
C ARG A 429 -15.44 2.26 -20.40
N GLU A 430 -15.40 3.55 -20.15
CA GLU A 430 -15.92 4.59 -21.04
C GLU A 430 -14.79 5.56 -21.39
N TYR A 431 -13.78 5.05 -22.11
CA TYR A 431 -12.71 5.88 -22.66
C TYR A 431 -13.26 6.87 -23.69
N VAL A 432 -12.86 8.13 -23.54
CA VAL A 432 -13.14 9.21 -24.49
C VAL A 432 -11.84 9.62 -25.17
N ASP A 433 -11.85 9.72 -26.49
CA ASP A 433 -10.68 10.10 -27.29
C ASP A 433 -10.43 11.62 -27.26
N ALA A 434 -10.21 12.15 -26.07
CA ALA A 434 -10.00 13.58 -25.84
C ALA A 434 -8.61 14.06 -26.26
N PHE A 435 -7.62 13.17 -26.30
CA PHE A 435 -6.20 13.52 -26.31
C PHE A 435 -5.53 13.31 -27.66
N THR A 436 -4.70 14.28 -28.08
CA THR A 436 -3.64 14.04 -29.07
C THR A 436 -2.33 13.86 -28.33
N TRP A 437 -1.93 12.61 -28.15
CA TRP A 437 -0.78 12.24 -27.32
C TRP A 437 0.56 12.63 -27.95
N LYS A 438 1.47 13.13 -27.11
CA LYS A 438 2.90 13.21 -27.41
C LYS A 438 3.51 11.82 -27.28
N GLN A 439 4.51 11.53 -28.11
CA GLN A 439 5.33 10.34 -27.94
C GLN A 439 5.91 10.33 -26.51
N GLY A 440 5.93 9.16 -25.87
CA GLY A 440 6.40 9.00 -24.49
C GLY A 440 5.43 9.50 -23.42
N ALA A 441 4.19 9.84 -23.75
CA ALA A 441 3.23 10.31 -22.76
C ALA A 441 3.02 9.29 -21.61
N VAL A 442 2.82 9.80 -20.40
CA VAL A 442 2.50 9.02 -19.20
C VAL A 442 1.12 9.39 -18.72
N ALA A 443 0.22 8.42 -18.61
CA ALA A 443 -1.18 8.69 -18.32
C ALA A 443 -1.81 7.57 -17.50
N PHE A 444 -2.60 7.89 -16.47
CA PHE A 444 -3.50 6.92 -15.87
C PHE A 444 -4.86 7.51 -15.54
N HIS A 445 -5.88 6.66 -15.60
CA HIS A 445 -7.25 7.01 -15.26
C HIS A 445 -7.70 6.11 -14.12
N VAL A 446 -8.25 6.72 -13.07
CA VAL A 446 -8.69 5.99 -11.88
C VAL A 446 -10.08 5.40 -12.16
N ALA A 447 -10.06 4.13 -12.53
CA ALA A 447 -11.24 3.30 -12.72
C ALA A 447 -10.93 1.84 -12.33
N SER A 448 -11.95 1.14 -11.85
CA SER A 448 -11.81 -0.24 -11.43
C SER A 448 -11.67 -1.20 -12.61
N SER A 449 -11.00 -2.34 -12.42
CA SER A 449 -10.94 -3.42 -13.41
C SER A 449 -10.32 -3.07 -14.79
N GLU A 450 -9.56 -1.99 -14.92
CA GLU A 450 -9.08 -1.50 -16.22
C GLU A 450 -8.13 -2.46 -16.95
N CYS A 451 -7.34 -3.25 -16.23
CA CYS A 451 -6.47 -4.27 -16.83
C CYS A 451 -7.14 -5.65 -16.95
N THR A 452 -8.40 -5.82 -16.54
CA THR A 452 -9.10 -7.11 -16.63
C THR A 452 -9.31 -7.62 -18.06
N THR A 453 -9.30 -6.70 -19.02
CA THR A 453 -9.64 -6.91 -20.44
C THR A 453 -8.58 -6.33 -21.39
N LEU A 454 -7.35 -6.17 -20.92
CA LEU A 454 -6.24 -5.52 -21.64
C LEU A 454 -6.07 -6.05 -23.08
N ARG A 455 -6.13 -7.38 -23.26
CA ARG A 455 -6.00 -8.06 -24.55
C ARG A 455 -7.34 -8.41 -25.22
N ARG A 456 -8.48 -8.10 -24.58
CA ARG A 456 -9.80 -8.41 -25.14
C ARG A 456 -10.09 -7.49 -26.33
N HIS A 457 -10.50 -8.08 -27.45
CA HIS A 457 -10.98 -7.33 -28.60
C HIS A 457 -12.23 -6.51 -28.25
N GLY A 458 -12.32 -5.27 -28.75
CA GLY A 458 -13.47 -4.38 -28.52
C GLY A 458 -13.63 -3.82 -27.11
N SER A 459 -12.70 -4.08 -26.18
CA SER A 459 -12.76 -3.45 -24.85
C SER A 459 -12.44 -1.96 -24.93
N ASN A 460 -13.19 -1.14 -24.17
CA ASN A 460 -13.06 0.32 -24.13
C ASN A 460 -12.51 0.85 -22.78
N VAL A 461 -11.83 0.00 -22.01
CA VAL A 461 -11.11 0.41 -20.78
C VAL A 461 -9.95 1.36 -21.11
N TRP A 462 -9.73 2.35 -20.26
CA TRP A 462 -8.68 3.36 -20.35
C TRP A 462 -7.30 2.75 -20.51
N CYS A 463 -6.86 1.80 -19.68
CA CYS A 463 -5.51 1.25 -19.81
C CYS A 463 -5.23 0.70 -21.22
N LYS A 464 -6.18 -0.06 -21.78
CA LYS A 464 -6.07 -0.58 -23.15
C LYS A 464 -6.06 0.57 -24.16
N ARG A 465 -7.02 1.48 -24.08
CA ARG A 465 -7.22 2.54 -25.08
C ARG A 465 -6.10 3.58 -25.05
N LEU A 466 -5.59 3.95 -23.88
CA LEU A 466 -4.41 4.79 -23.73
C LEU A 466 -3.20 4.18 -24.46
N LEU A 467 -2.94 2.89 -24.27
CA LEU A 467 -1.85 2.18 -24.96
C LEU A 467 -2.08 2.05 -26.47
N GLU A 468 -3.32 1.84 -26.93
CA GLU A 468 -3.65 1.83 -28.37
C GLU A 468 -3.52 3.23 -29.01
N LYS A 469 -3.69 4.29 -28.22
CA LYS A 469 -3.73 5.68 -28.68
C LYS A 469 -2.39 6.41 -28.62
N GLY A 470 -1.36 5.80 -28.07
CA GLY A 470 0.00 6.34 -28.12
C GLY A 470 0.67 6.58 -26.77
N VAL A 471 -0.02 6.37 -25.65
CA VAL A 471 0.59 6.50 -24.32
C VAL A 471 1.68 5.44 -24.14
N ALA A 472 2.83 5.84 -23.59
CA ALA A 472 3.99 4.97 -23.39
C ALA A 472 4.00 4.29 -22.02
N ALA A 473 3.32 4.88 -21.03
CA ALA A 473 3.15 4.28 -19.71
C ALA A 473 1.79 4.58 -19.09
N THR A 474 1.19 3.55 -18.48
CA THR A 474 -0.06 3.65 -17.72
C THR A 474 -0.04 2.69 -16.54
N LEU A 475 -0.99 2.83 -15.62
CA LEU A 475 -1.21 1.89 -14.54
C LEU A 475 -2.71 1.64 -14.39
N GLY A 476 -3.06 0.42 -14.02
CA GLY A 476 -4.45 0.04 -13.81
C GLY A 476 -4.61 -1.22 -12.99
N PRO A 477 -5.79 -1.42 -12.39
CA PRO A 477 -6.05 -2.60 -11.58
C PRO A 477 -6.52 -3.80 -12.43
N VAL A 478 -6.12 -5.02 -12.03
CA VAL A 478 -6.53 -6.29 -12.65
C VAL A 478 -7.85 -6.86 -12.10
N ALA A 479 -8.44 -6.19 -11.11
CA ALA A 479 -9.74 -6.45 -10.49
C ALA A 479 -10.25 -5.16 -9.80
N GLU A 480 -11.25 -5.23 -8.91
CA GLU A 480 -11.75 -4.08 -8.12
C GLU A 480 -10.74 -3.68 -7.04
N PRO A 481 -10.09 -2.50 -7.08
CA PRO A 481 -8.94 -2.25 -6.22
C PRO A 481 -9.24 -1.39 -4.98
N TYR A 482 -10.43 -0.79 -4.86
CA TYR A 482 -10.69 0.35 -3.96
C TYR A 482 -9.81 1.59 -4.28
N LEU A 483 -10.37 2.77 -4.04
CA LEU A 483 -9.73 4.04 -4.41
C LEU A 483 -8.37 4.27 -3.74
N ASN A 484 -8.24 3.87 -2.47
CA ASN A 484 -7.02 4.03 -1.67
C ASN A 484 -5.82 3.19 -2.14
N SER A 485 -5.99 2.35 -3.16
CA SER A 485 -4.92 1.55 -3.72
C SER A 485 -4.18 2.22 -4.89
N PHE A 486 -4.73 3.30 -5.45
CA PHE A 486 -4.04 4.06 -6.50
C PHE A 486 -2.92 4.90 -5.88
N PRO A 487 -1.79 5.10 -6.58
CA PRO A 487 -0.85 6.14 -6.22
C PRO A 487 -1.56 7.49 -6.16
N LEU A 488 -1.24 8.30 -5.14
CA LEU A 488 -1.75 9.66 -5.09
C LEU A 488 -1.14 10.48 -6.24
N PRO A 489 -1.95 11.21 -7.01
CA PRO A 489 -1.48 11.92 -8.20
C PRO A 489 -0.48 13.03 -7.86
N ASP A 490 -0.67 13.70 -6.72
CA ASP A 490 0.22 14.71 -6.14
C ASP A 490 1.46 14.14 -5.43
N ASP A 491 1.62 12.82 -5.40
CA ASP A 491 2.91 12.17 -5.08
C ASP A 491 3.59 11.62 -6.34
N PHE A 492 2.85 10.88 -7.16
CA PHE A 492 3.37 10.16 -8.34
C PHE A 492 3.98 11.10 -9.37
N PHE A 493 3.23 12.12 -9.79
CA PHE A 493 3.70 13.01 -10.85
C PHE A 493 4.82 13.93 -10.35
N PRO A 494 4.72 14.62 -9.20
CA PRO A 494 5.83 15.43 -8.70
C PRO A 494 7.14 14.64 -8.61
N LEU A 495 7.09 13.38 -8.18
CA LEU A 495 8.27 12.51 -8.15
C LEU A 495 8.82 12.19 -9.55
N LEU A 496 7.96 11.85 -10.52
CA LEU A 496 8.34 11.63 -11.92
C LEU A 496 8.99 12.88 -12.55
N LEU A 497 8.42 14.06 -12.27
CA LEU A 497 8.85 15.36 -12.80
C LEU A 497 10.23 15.80 -12.27
N THR A 498 10.71 15.21 -11.18
CA THR A 498 12.08 15.44 -10.70
C THR A 498 13.15 14.86 -11.64
N GLY A 499 12.79 13.87 -12.47
CA GLY A 499 13.73 13.15 -13.33
C GLY A 499 14.77 12.31 -12.58
N LYS A 500 14.66 12.18 -11.25
CA LYS A 500 15.66 11.48 -10.43
C LYS A 500 15.49 9.97 -10.40
N LEU A 501 14.26 9.50 -10.54
CA LEU A 501 13.90 8.09 -10.44
C LEU A 501 13.28 7.64 -11.77
N PRO A 502 13.61 6.43 -12.27
CA PRO A 502 12.89 5.82 -13.37
C PRO A 502 11.45 5.47 -12.97
N LEU A 503 10.60 5.25 -13.97
CA LEU A 503 9.16 5.00 -13.83
C LEU A 503 8.85 3.90 -12.80
N LEU A 504 9.60 2.79 -12.81
CA LEU A 504 9.36 1.69 -11.87
C LEU A 504 9.60 2.10 -10.42
N GLU A 505 10.67 2.85 -10.16
CA GLU A 505 10.96 3.37 -8.82
C GLU A 505 9.91 4.40 -8.40
N VAL A 506 9.49 5.31 -9.27
CA VAL A 506 8.39 6.26 -8.99
C VAL A 506 7.13 5.50 -8.56
N TYR A 507 6.78 4.44 -9.29
CA TYR A 507 5.63 3.60 -8.96
C TYR A 507 5.79 2.95 -7.58
N PHE A 508 6.91 2.30 -7.27
CA PHE A 508 7.10 1.66 -5.95
C PHE A 508 7.29 2.65 -4.79
N ARG A 509 7.70 3.89 -5.06
CA ARG A 509 7.74 4.95 -4.03
C ARG A 509 6.35 5.48 -3.67
N THR A 510 5.34 5.23 -4.51
CA THR A 510 4.02 5.86 -4.38
C THR A 510 2.86 4.87 -4.30
N ILE A 511 2.97 3.65 -4.84
CA ILE A 511 1.91 2.64 -4.74
C ILE A 511 1.68 2.22 -3.28
N PRO A 512 0.45 2.34 -2.75
CA PRO A 512 0.16 2.06 -1.34
C PRO A 512 0.36 0.62 -0.91
N TYR A 513 0.03 -0.33 -1.80
CA TYR A 513 -0.21 -1.72 -1.40
C TYR A 513 0.45 -2.76 -2.31
N LEU A 514 0.91 -3.84 -1.68
CA LEU A 514 1.33 -5.10 -2.30
C LEU A 514 0.33 -6.21 -1.99
N SER A 515 0.50 -7.39 -2.61
CA SER A 515 -0.49 -8.48 -2.59
C SER A 515 -1.88 -8.00 -3.02
N TRP A 516 -1.93 -7.02 -3.94
CA TRP A 516 -3.16 -6.37 -4.35
C TRP A 516 -3.22 -6.20 -5.87
N ARG A 517 -4.08 -5.31 -6.38
CA ARG A 517 -4.60 -5.42 -7.75
C ARG A 517 -3.91 -4.56 -8.78
N GLN A 518 -2.98 -3.70 -8.39
CA GLN A 518 -2.41 -2.72 -9.30
C GLN A 518 -1.27 -3.30 -10.15
N VAL A 519 -1.23 -2.93 -11.43
CA VAL A 519 -0.07 -3.13 -12.31
C VAL A 519 0.40 -1.80 -12.89
N LEU A 520 1.70 -1.72 -13.18
CA LEU A 520 2.33 -0.67 -13.97
C LEU A 520 2.69 -1.25 -15.35
N ILE A 521 2.21 -0.62 -16.42
CA ILE A 521 2.53 -1.00 -17.80
C ILE A 521 3.39 0.09 -18.44
N GLY A 522 4.60 -0.25 -18.84
CA GLY A 522 5.57 0.66 -19.45
C GLY A 522 6.98 0.11 -19.38
N ASP A 523 7.94 0.82 -19.99
CA ASP A 523 9.35 0.52 -19.80
C ASP A 523 9.76 0.86 -18.35
N PRO A 524 10.24 -0.09 -17.54
CA PRO A 524 10.56 0.15 -16.13
C PRO A 524 11.67 1.17 -15.92
N LEU A 525 12.59 1.31 -16.88
CA LEU A 525 13.70 2.26 -16.83
C LEU A 525 13.33 3.64 -17.39
N TYR A 526 12.09 3.82 -17.85
CA TYR A 526 11.69 5.07 -18.50
C TYR A 526 11.87 6.26 -17.56
N ASN A 527 12.69 7.24 -17.95
CA ASN A 527 12.90 8.46 -17.18
C ASN A 527 12.76 9.72 -18.06
N PRO A 528 11.51 10.15 -18.36
CA PRO A 528 11.22 11.22 -19.32
C PRO A 528 11.79 12.60 -18.97
N PHE A 529 12.10 12.83 -17.70
CA PHE A 529 12.51 14.14 -17.19
C PHE A 529 13.96 14.14 -16.68
N ARG A 530 14.74 13.07 -16.91
CA ARG A 530 16.15 13.01 -16.49
C ARG A 530 16.98 14.16 -17.02
N GLU A 531 16.91 14.37 -18.34
CA GLU A 531 17.71 15.38 -19.05
C GLU A 531 17.14 16.79 -18.88
N LYS A 532 15.82 16.90 -18.65
CA LYS A 532 15.11 18.16 -18.44
C LYS A 532 14.15 18.05 -17.24
N PRO A 533 14.67 18.08 -16.01
CA PRO A 533 13.83 18.10 -14.82
C PRO A 533 12.94 19.33 -14.81
N VAL A 534 11.67 19.15 -14.47
CA VAL A 534 10.68 20.24 -14.42
C VAL A 534 10.27 20.59 -13.00
N LEU A 535 10.68 19.80 -12.01
CA LEU A 535 10.51 20.07 -10.58
C LEU A 535 11.82 19.83 -9.82
N GLN A 536 12.16 20.73 -8.87
CA GLN A 536 13.36 20.59 -8.03
C GLN A 536 13.03 19.95 -6.67
N THR A 537 13.94 19.14 -6.12
CA THR A 537 13.74 18.36 -4.87
C THR A 537 13.81 19.15 -3.56
N GLY A 538 13.81 20.48 -3.60
CA GLY A 538 13.78 21.31 -2.39
C GLY A 538 12.41 21.32 -1.70
N ILE A 539 11.36 20.85 -2.38
CA ILE A 539 10.02 20.79 -1.83
C ILE A 539 9.88 19.53 -0.99
N SER A 540 9.72 19.73 0.31
CA SER A 540 9.31 18.66 1.22
C SER A 540 7.92 18.19 0.79
N LEU A 541 7.86 17.06 0.09
CA LEU A 541 6.67 16.20 0.07
C LEU A 541 6.56 15.66 1.52
N GLN A 542 5.90 16.45 2.39
CA GLN A 542 5.86 16.23 3.85
C GLN A 542 5.02 15.02 4.23
#